data_AF-A0A9E0Q8S4-F1
#
_entry.id   AF-A0A9E0Q8S4-F1
#
_cell.length_a   1.000
_cell.length_b   1.000
_cell.length_c   1.000
_cell.angle_alpha   90.00
_cell.angle_beta   90.00
_cell.angle_gamma   90.00
#
_symmetry.space_group_name_H-M   'P 1'
#
loop_
_entity.id
_entity.type
_entity.pdbx_description
1 polymer ?
#
loop_
_entity_poly.entity_id
_entity_poly.type
_entity_poly.pdbx_seq_one_letter_code
_entity_poly.pdbx_strand_id
1 'polypeptide(L)'
;YVISQNLSNIYDIDNYDIILVEHRALLKSAVPAGLLKEASLNLLVLRSDKVWRDIDKIIFERLTKSAERSPLQVYLTNVSRHDVETFTGMLPPHSFLRKLIYKILQFGLTSN
;
A
#
# COMPACT_ATOMS: atom_id res chain seq x y z
N TYR A 1 -10.87 8.94 -22.71
CA TYR A 1 -10.53 9.27 -21.31
C TYR A 1 -9.83 10.61 -21.32
N VAL A 2 -10.53 11.66 -20.88
CA VAL A 2 -9.98 13.00 -20.79
C VAL A 2 -8.86 12.97 -19.76
N ILE A 3 -7.66 13.35 -20.17
CA ILE A 3 -6.49 13.49 -19.31
C ILE A 3 -6.72 14.78 -18.52
N SER A 4 -7.60 14.73 -17.52
CA SER A 4 -7.79 15.84 -16.59
C SER A 4 -6.57 15.90 -15.68
N GLN A 5 -5.86 17.01 -15.73
CA GLN A 5 -4.72 17.26 -14.85
C GLN A 5 -5.13 17.57 -13.41
N ASN A 6 -6.43 17.77 -13.16
CA ASN A 6 -6.95 18.15 -11.85
C ASN A 6 -8.36 17.58 -11.61
N LEU A 7 -8.63 17.09 -10.40
CA LEU A 7 -9.92 16.49 -10.01
C LEU A 7 -11.05 17.52 -9.95
N SER A 8 -10.74 18.77 -9.59
CA SER A 8 -11.73 19.86 -9.46
C SER A 8 -12.45 20.17 -10.76
N ASN A 9 -11.86 19.78 -11.90
CA ASN A 9 -12.45 19.96 -13.22
C ASN A 9 -13.52 18.91 -13.57
N ILE A 10 -13.64 17.84 -12.79
CA ILE A 10 -14.56 16.72 -13.06
C ILE A 10 -15.64 16.60 -11.98
N TYR A 11 -15.30 16.86 -10.71
CA TYR A 11 -16.20 16.67 -9.58
C TYR A 11 -16.25 17.91 -8.69
N ASP A 12 -17.40 18.12 -8.05
CA ASP A 12 -17.55 19.09 -6.98
C ASP A 12 -16.89 18.56 -5.70
N ILE A 13 -15.58 18.84 -5.59
CA ILE A 13 -14.71 18.38 -4.50
C ILE A 13 -15.12 18.99 -3.16
N ASP A 14 -15.69 20.19 -3.18
CA ASP A 14 -15.94 21.00 -1.99
C ASP A 14 -17.04 20.43 -1.09
N ASN A 15 -17.80 19.44 -1.58
CA ASN A 15 -18.86 18.76 -0.82
C ASN A 15 -18.38 17.47 -0.11
N TYR A 16 -17.10 17.13 -0.18
CA TYR A 16 -16.56 15.89 0.40
C TYR A 16 -15.38 16.16 1.34
N ASP A 17 -15.42 15.56 2.53
CA ASP A 17 -14.31 15.63 3.48
C ASP A 17 -13.10 14.78 3.04
N ILE A 18 -13.36 13.63 2.40
CA ILE A 18 -12.34 12.67 1.96
C ILE A 18 -12.71 12.14 0.59
N ILE A 19 -11.75 12.21 -0.35
CA ILE A 19 -11.90 11.65 -1.70
C ILE A 19 -10.88 10.54 -1.90
N LEU A 20 -11.36 9.37 -2.30
CA LEU A 20 -10.53 8.23 -2.66
C LEU A 20 -10.57 8.04 -4.17
N VAL A 21 -9.39 8.09 -4.80
CA VAL A 21 -9.25 7.86 -6.24
C VAL A 21 -8.55 6.52 -6.46
N GLU A 22 -9.31 5.54 -6.95
CA GLU A 22 -8.76 4.23 -7.29
C GLU A 22 -8.27 4.20 -8.74
N HIS A 23 -7.07 3.66 -8.93
CA HIS A 23 -6.50 3.43 -10.26
C HIS A 23 -6.42 1.94 -10.58
N ARG A 24 -6.51 1.63 -11.87
CA ARG A 24 -6.23 0.27 -12.37
C ARG A 24 -4.78 -0.10 -12.06
N ALA A 25 -4.51 -1.40 -12.01
CA ALA A 25 -3.15 -1.92 -11.84
C ALA A 25 -2.15 -1.23 -12.79
N LEU A 26 -1.00 -0.84 -12.24
CA LEU A 26 0.03 -0.02 -12.92
C LEU A 26 0.59 -0.68 -14.19
N LEU A 27 0.52 -2.01 -14.28
CA LEU A 27 0.91 -2.77 -15.47
C LEU A 27 -0.09 -2.62 -16.63
N LYS A 28 -1.32 -2.19 -16.36
CA LYS A 28 -2.40 -2.06 -17.34
C LYS A 28 -2.68 -0.60 -17.72
N SER A 29 -2.41 0.34 -16.82
CA SER A 29 -2.65 1.76 -17.05
C SER A 29 -1.67 2.61 -16.25
N ALA A 30 -1.15 3.66 -16.88
CA ALA A 30 -0.43 4.70 -16.17
C ALA A 30 -1.38 5.59 -15.36
N VAL A 31 -0.89 6.13 -14.26
CA VAL A 31 -1.58 7.15 -13.47
C VAL A 31 -1.15 8.54 -13.98
N PRO A 32 -2.09 9.45 -14.28
CA PRO A 32 -1.75 10.81 -14.66
C PRO A 32 -0.93 11.52 -13.58
N ALA A 33 0.19 12.14 -13.97
CA ALA A 33 1.06 12.83 -13.02
C ALA A 33 0.37 13.98 -12.28
N GLY A 34 -0.59 14.68 -12.91
CA GLY A 34 -1.38 15.72 -12.24
C GLY A 34 -2.13 15.23 -11.01
N LEU A 35 -2.73 14.03 -11.09
CA LEU A 35 -3.45 13.42 -9.98
C LEU A 35 -2.51 12.99 -8.85
N LEU A 36 -1.32 12.47 -9.19
CA LEU A 36 -0.31 12.12 -8.19
C LEU A 36 0.19 13.35 -7.43
N LYS A 37 0.31 14.50 -8.10
CA LYS A 37 0.77 15.76 -7.49
C LYS A 37 -0.31 16.42 -6.64
N GLU A 38 -1.56 16.35 -7.08
CA GLU A 38 -2.71 16.93 -6.38
C GLU A 38 -3.09 16.15 -5.12
N ALA A 39 -2.87 14.83 -5.11
CA ALA A 39 -3.21 14.00 -3.97
C ALA A 39 -2.49 14.46 -2.70
N SER A 40 -3.22 14.60 -1.60
CA SER A 40 -2.64 14.83 -0.27
C SER A 40 -1.83 13.63 0.22
N LEU A 41 -2.18 12.43 -0.25
CA LEU A 41 -1.49 11.18 0.02
C LEU A 41 -1.68 10.21 -1.15
N ASN A 42 -0.58 9.73 -1.71
CA ASN A 42 -0.58 8.61 -2.64
C ASN A 42 -0.31 7.31 -1.88
N LEU A 43 -1.16 6.31 -2.07
CA LEU A 43 -0.99 4.98 -1.46
C LEU A 43 -0.73 3.93 -2.54
N LEU A 44 0.49 3.38 -2.56
CA LEU A 44 0.87 2.29 -3.43
C LEU A 44 0.60 0.95 -2.73
N VAL A 45 -0.46 0.27 -3.17
CA VAL A 45 -0.84 -1.04 -2.63
C VAL A 45 -0.07 -2.15 -3.36
N LEU A 46 0.72 -2.91 -2.61
CA LEU A 46 1.54 -4.01 -3.13
C LEU A 46 1.24 -5.30 -2.39
N ARG A 47 1.41 -6.43 -3.05
CA ARG A 47 1.35 -7.74 -2.42
C ARG A 47 2.73 -8.13 -1.90
N SER A 48 2.85 -8.44 -0.60
CA SER A 48 4.12 -8.88 0.00
C SER A 48 4.51 -10.30 -0.38
N ASP A 49 3.54 -11.12 -0.80
CA ASP A 49 3.79 -12.50 -1.27
C ASP A 49 4.24 -12.57 -2.74
N LYS A 50 4.55 -11.43 -3.35
CA LYS A 50 5.10 -11.32 -4.69
C LYS A 50 6.54 -10.85 -4.63
N VAL A 51 7.38 -11.48 -5.45
CA VAL A 51 8.77 -11.07 -5.62
C VAL A 51 8.81 -9.68 -6.25
N TRP A 52 9.57 -8.77 -5.65
CA TRP A 52 9.87 -7.45 -6.21
C TRP A 52 10.82 -7.58 -7.39
N ARG A 53 10.37 -7.23 -8.59
CA ARG A 53 11.15 -7.34 -9.83
C ARG A 53 11.69 -5.98 -10.26
N ASP A 54 12.64 -5.98 -11.19
CA ASP A 54 13.22 -4.75 -11.75
C ASP A 54 12.16 -3.82 -12.35
N ILE A 55 11.14 -4.39 -13.01
CA ILE A 55 10.03 -3.61 -13.54
C ILE A 55 9.23 -2.89 -12.44
N ASP A 56 9.07 -3.52 -11.28
CA ASP A 56 8.32 -2.95 -10.16
C ASP A 56 9.12 -1.77 -9.57
N LYS A 57 10.46 -1.89 -9.50
CA LYS A 57 11.39 -0.80 -9.15
C LYS A 57 11.29 0.39 -10.11
N ILE A 58 11.33 0.12 -11.42
CA ILE A 58 11.22 1.18 -12.45
C ILE A 58 9.89 1.92 -12.33
N ILE A 59 8.79 1.20 -12.11
CA ILE A 59 7.46 1.80 -11.94
C ILE A 59 7.42 2.65 -10.67
N PHE A 60 7.94 2.14 -9.55
CA PHE A 60 8.00 2.87 -8.28
C PHE A 60 8.76 4.18 -8.43
N GLU A 61 9.98 4.15 -8.98
CA GLU A 61 10.79 5.35 -9.19
C GLU A 61 10.10 6.38 -10.09
N ARG A 62 9.38 5.93 -11.12
CA ARG A 62 8.59 6.82 -12.00
C ARG A 62 7.43 7.47 -11.24
N LEU A 63 6.73 6.72 -10.39
CA LEU A 63 5.64 7.26 -9.57
C LEU A 63 6.16 8.26 -8.55
N THR A 64 7.25 7.95 -7.85
CA THR A 64 7.88 8.86 -6.88
C THR A 64 8.33 10.15 -7.57
N LYS A 65 8.96 10.06 -8.74
CA LYS A 65 9.33 11.25 -9.53
C LYS A 65 8.11 12.06 -9.97
N SER A 66 7.03 11.40 -10.35
CA SER A 66 5.80 12.06 -10.84
C SER A 66 5.00 12.74 -9.72
N ALA A 67 5.00 12.17 -8.52
CA ALA A 67 4.34 12.74 -7.34
C ALA A 67 5.05 13.99 -6.80
N GLU A 68 6.32 14.18 -7.12
CA GLU A 68 7.17 15.31 -6.71
C GLU A 68 7.17 15.53 -5.19
N ARG A 69 6.34 16.46 -4.70
CA ARG A 69 6.23 16.82 -3.28
C ARG A 69 5.11 16.07 -2.56
N SER A 70 4.19 15.45 -3.30
CA SER A 70 3.11 14.67 -2.68
C SER A 70 3.68 13.37 -2.09
N PRO A 71 3.35 13.02 -0.84
CA PRO A 71 3.86 11.83 -0.21
C PRO A 71 3.32 10.57 -0.90
N LEU A 72 4.22 9.63 -1.20
CA LEU A 72 3.90 8.31 -1.72
C LEU A 72 4.28 7.26 -0.68
N GLN A 73 3.27 6.62 -0.10
CA GLN A 73 3.41 5.58 0.91
C GLN A 73 3.13 4.21 0.31
N VAL A 74 3.85 3.20 0.78
CA VAL A 74 3.64 1.81 0.38
C VAL A 74 2.77 1.10 1.43
N TYR A 75 1.73 0.42 0.97
CA TYR A 75 0.91 -0.46 1.80
C TYR A 75 1.03 -1.90 1.32
N LEU A 76 1.54 -2.77 2.19
CA LEU A 76 1.72 -4.19 1.90
C LEU A 76 0.46 -4.98 2.28
N THR A 77 -0.03 -5.75 1.33
CA THR A 77 -1.19 -6.65 1.44
C THR A 77 -0.74 -8.09 1.29
N ASN A 78 -1.57 -9.02 1.75
CA ASN A 78 -1.28 -10.46 1.69
C ASN A 78 0.00 -10.85 2.47
N VAL A 79 0.30 -10.08 3.53
CA VAL A 79 1.37 -10.40 4.48
C VAL A 79 0.97 -11.65 5.24
N SER A 80 1.94 -12.55 5.45
CA SER A 80 1.66 -13.75 6.23
C SER A 80 1.20 -13.35 7.62
N ARG A 81 0.20 -14.06 8.14
CA ARG A 81 -0.33 -13.80 9.47
C ARG A 81 0.77 -13.87 10.54
N HIS A 82 1.74 -14.76 10.35
CA HIS A 82 2.89 -14.89 11.23
C HIS A 82 3.72 -13.60 11.27
N ASP A 83 4.03 -13.01 10.12
CA ASP A 83 4.85 -11.80 10.05
C ASP A 83 4.13 -10.60 10.66
N VAL A 84 2.82 -10.46 10.43
CA VAL A 84 2.02 -9.39 11.07
C VAL A 84 2.05 -9.53 12.59
N GLU A 85 1.89 -10.75 13.09
CA GLU A 85 1.85 -11.04 14.52
C GLU A 85 3.17 -10.80 15.24
N THR A 86 4.29 -10.77 14.52
CA THR A 86 5.59 -10.35 15.06
C THR A 86 5.59 -8.88 15.48
N PHE A 87 4.84 -8.02 14.77
CA PHE A 87 4.77 -6.58 15.05
C PHE A 87 3.56 -6.20 15.91
N THR A 88 2.39 -6.79 15.65
CA THR A 88 1.14 -6.43 16.34
C THR A 88 0.86 -7.27 17.58
N GLY A 89 1.62 -8.35 17.75
CA GLY A 89 1.23 -9.45 18.63
C GLY A 89 0.14 -10.32 18.01
N MET A 90 -0.24 -11.38 18.73
CA MET A 90 -1.17 -12.40 18.29
C MET A 90 -2.54 -11.82 17.87
N LEU A 91 -2.93 -12.01 16.60
CA LEU A 91 -4.24 -11.56 16.09
C LEU A 91 -5.37 -12.54 16.49
N PRO A 92 -6.64 -12.15 16.54
CA PRO A 92 -7.77 -13.08 16.73
C PRO A 92 -8.03 -13.96 15.49
N PRO A 93 -8.58 -15.19 15.62
CA PRO A 93 -9.16 -15.81 16.82
C PRO A 93 -8.15 -16.64 17.61
N HIS A 94 -8.14 -16.47 18.94
CA HIS A 94 -7.20 -17.18 19.81
C HIS A 94 -7.68 -18.62 20.12
N SER A 95 -6.82 -19.61 19.95
CA SER A 95 -7.04 -20.99 20.40
C SER A 95 -5.86 -21.49 21.23
N PHE A 96 -6.07 -22.53 22.04
CA PHE A 96 -5.03 -23.08 22.91
C PHE A 96 -3.79 -23.55 22.12
N LEU A 97 -3.99 -24.36 21.07
CA LEU A 97 -2.91 -24.80 20.18
C LEU A 97 -2.17 -23.62 19.54
N ARG A 98 -2.91 -22.58 19.14
CA ARG A 98 -2.32 -21.42 18.49
C ARG A 98 -1.52 -20.54 19.46
N LYS A 99 -1.99 -20.38 20.71
CA LYS A 99 -1.22 -19.72 21.78
C LYS A 99 0.09 -20.48 22.06
N LEU A 100 0.06 -21.82 22.01
CA LEU A 100 1.25 -22.65 22.18
C LEU A 100 2.25 -22.46 21.03
N ILE A 101 1.80 -22.60 19.77
CA ILE A 101 2.63 -22.39 18.57
C ILE A 101 3.21 -20.97 18.56
N TYR A 102 2.38 -19.96 18.82
CA TYR A 102 2.80 -18.56 18.86
C TYR A 102 3.93 -18.32 19.89
N LYS A 103 3.82 -18.89 21.09
CA LYS A 103 4.87 -18.80 22.11
C LYS A 103 6.17 -19.49 21.66
N ILE A 104 6.08 -20.69 21.08
CA ILE A 104 7.26 -21.41 20.56
C ILE A 104 7.98 -20.58 19.49
N LEU A 105 7.23 -19.99 18.55
CA LEU A 105 7.78 -19.14 17.49
C LEU A 105 8.43 -17.88 18.08
N GLN A 106 7.80 -17.21 19.04
CA GLN A 106 8.39 -16.04 19.70
C GLN A 106 9.68 -16.38 20.46
N PHE A 107 9.72 -17.49 21.20
CA PHE A 107 10.93 -17.90 21.92
C PHE A 107 12.11 -18.17 20.98
N GLY A 108 11.87 -18.83 19.84
CA GLY A 108 12.91 -19.05 18.83
C GLY A 108 13.39 -17.75 18.15
N LEU A 109 12.52 -16.76 17.98
CA LEU A 109 12.84 -15.46 17.38
C LEU A 109 13.57 -14.51 18.35
N THR A 110 13.40 -14.68 19.67
CA THR A 110 14.07 -13.85 20.70
C THR A 110 15.43 -14.38 21.15
N SER A 111 15.90 -15.53 20.63
CA SER A 111 17.14 -16.19 21.06
C SER A 111 18.42 -15.79 20.29
N ASN A 112 18.41 -14.66 19.57
CA ASN A 112 19.59 -14.09 18.90
C ASN A 112 20.10 -12.83 19.60
#